data_AF-A0A5N6LD62-F1
#
_entry.id   AF-A0A5N6LD62-F1
#
_cell.length_a   1.000
_cell.length_b   1.000
_cell.length_c   1.000
_cell.angle_alpha   90.00
_cell.angle_beta   90.00
_cell.angle_gamma   90.00
#
_symmetry.space_group_name_H-M   'P 1'
#
loop_
_entity.id
_entity.type
_entity.pdbx_description
1 polymer ?
#
loop_
_entity_poly.entity_id
_entity_poly.type
_entity_poly.pdbx_seq_one_letter_code
_entity_poly.pdbx_strand_id
1 'polypeptide(L)' 'MVAAGALVRQDTRIPSGEVWAGNPAKFLRKLTDKEIAFIAESAANYKSLAQVHATQNAKPLDDTDFLKVIQKKPMNPRL' A
#
# COMPACT_ATOMS: atom_id res chain seq x y z
N MET A 1 -5.67 12.62 -8.88
CA MET A 1 -4.72 12.07 -7.87
C MET A 1 -4.52 13.10 -6.79
N VAL A 2 -4.66 12.70 -5.52
CA VAL A 2 -4.38 13.56 -4.36
C VAL A 2 -3.08 13.07 -3.74
N ALA A 3 -2.08 13.94 -3.65
CA ALA A 3 -0.75 13.58 -3.15
C ALA A 3 -0.77 13.35 -1.63
N ALA A 4 0.25 12.63 -1.13
CA ALA A 4 0.44 12.44 0.30
C ALA A 4 0.52 13.79 1.02
N GLY A 5 -0.14 13.89 2.18
CA GLY A 5 -0.18 15.11 2.99
C GLY A 5 -1.08 16.24 2.45
N ALA A 6 -1.86 15.99 1.38
CA ALA A 6 -2.78 16.99 0.87
C ALA A 6 -4.08 17.07 1.69
N LEU A 7 -4.52 18.28 2.05
CA LEU A 7 -5.79 18.52 2.76
C LEU A 7 -6.84 19.09 1.80
N VAL A 8 -7.75 18.24 1.32
CA VAL A 8 -8.89 18.66 0.49
C VAL A 8 -9.96 19.26 1.40
N ARG A 9 -10.35 20.51 1.14
CA ARG A 9 -11.40 21.20 1.91
C ARG A 9 -12.78 20.69 1.53
N GLN A 10 -13.75 20.88 2.42
CA GLN A 10 -15.16 20.59 2.13
C GLN A 10 -15.61 21.30 0.84
N ASP A 11 -16.54 20.66 0.12
CA ASP A 11 -17.14 21.13 -1.13
C ASP A 11 -16.14 21.35 -2.29
N THR A 12 -14.90 20.89 -2.16
CA THR A 12 -13.91 20.94 -3.25
C THR A 12 -14.20 19.85 -4.29
N ARG A 13 -14.60 20.25 -5.50
CA ARG A 13 -14.68 19.36 -6.67
C ARG A 13 -13.34 19.36 -7.41
N ILE A 14 -12.62 18.23 -7.35
CA ILE A 14 -11.36 18.05 -8.06
C ILE A 14 -11.66 17.58 -9.50
N PRO A 15 -11.19 18.29 -10.54
CA PRO A 15 -11.34 17.84 -11.92
C PRO A 15 -10.58 16.54 -12.22
N SER A 16 -11.10 15.75 -13.17
CA SER A 16 -10.44 14.52 -13.62
C SER A 16 -9.10 14.81 -14.31
N GLY A 17 -8.14 13.91 -14.14
CA GLY A 17 -6.82 14.03 -14.76
C GLY A 17 -5.91 15.07 -14.10
N GLU A 18 -6.17 15.46 -12.85
CA GLU A 18 -5.34 16.44 -12.12
C GLU A 18 -4.61 15.84 -10.92
N VAL A 19 -3.44 16.39 -10.62
CA VAL A 19 -2.67 16.14 -9.40
C VAL A 19 -2.85 17.33 -8.46
N TRP A 20 -3.32 17.06 -7.24
CA TRP A 20 -3.53 18.07 -6.20
C TRP A 20 -2.67 17.76 -4.97
N ALA A 21 -2.04 18.78 -4.38
CA ALA A 21 -1.11 18.63 -3.26
C ALA A 21 -1.18 19.82 -2.28
N GLY A 22 -0.69 19.62 -1.05
CA GLY A 22 -0.53 20.67 -0.03
C GLY A 22 -1.70 20.80 0.95
N ASN A 23 -1.53 21.66 1.95
CA ASN A 23 -2.54 21.95 2.98
C ASN A 23 -2.79 23.48 3.04
N PRO A 24 -3.89 23.99 2.46
CA PRO A 24 -4.94 23.27 1.73
C PRO A 24 -4.49 22.79 0.34
N ALA A 25 -5.11 21.73 -0.15
CA ALA A 25 -4.79 21.11 -1.43
C ALA A 25 -5.07 22.07 -2.59
N LYS A 26 -4.10 22.20 -3.51
CA LYS A 26 -4.20 23.03 -4.71
C LYS A 26 -3.78 22.22 -5.93
N PHE A 27 -4.28 22.63 -7.10
CA PHE A 27 -3.82 22.11 -8.38
C PHE A 27 -2.31 22.30 -8.51
N LEU A 28 -1.62 21.20 -8.83
CA LEU A 28 -0.18 21.19 -9.06
C LEU A 28 0.12 21.07 -10.55
N ARG A 29 -0.46 20.04 -11.20
CA ARG A 29 -0.29 19.74 -12.63
C ARG A 29 -1.34 18.75 -13.13
N LYS A 30 -1.39 18.53 -14.45
CA LYS A 30 -2.13 17.42 -15.04
C LYS A 30 -1.41 16.08 -14.81
N LEU A 31 -2.20 15.02 -14.68
CA LEU A 31 -1.73 13.64 -14.73
C LEU A 31 -1.24 13.33 -16.14
N THR A 32 -0.15 12.59 -16.23
CA THR A 32 0.35 12.05 -17.50
C THR A 32 -0.33 10.71 -17.80
N ASP A 33 -0.40 10.33 -19.08
CA ASP A 33 -1.03 9.06 -19.49
C ASP A 33 -0.35 7.85 -18.84
N LYS A 34 0.98 7.91 -18.67
CA LYS A 34 1.76 6.89 -17.96
C LYS A 34 1.31 6.72 -16.51
N GLU A 35 1.06 7.82 -15.82
CA GLU A 35 0.58 7.79 -14.42
C GLU A 35 -0.84 7.25 -14.34
N ILE A 36 -1.71 7.61 -15.29
CA ILE A 36 -3.09 7.09 -15.35
C ILE A 36 -3.06 5.57 -15.55
N ALA A 37 -2.26 5.09 -16.50
CA ALA A 37 -2.08 3.65 -16.73
C ALA A 37 -1.51 2.94 -15.50
N PHE A 38 -0.49 3.52 -14.88
CA PHE A 38 0.14 2.98 -13.68
C PHE A 38 -0.82 2.88 -12.49
N ILE A 39 -1.72 3.85 -12.31
CA ILE A 39 -2.74 3.81 -11.24
C ILE A 39 -3.69 2.62 -11.45
N ALA A 40 -4.13 2.38 -12.69
CA ALA A 40 -5.00 1.26 -13.02
C ALA A 40 -4.31 -0.09 -12.80
N GLU A 41 -3.06 -0.22 -13.27
CA GLU A 41 -2.24 -1.41 -13.07
C GLU A 41 -1.98 -1.68 -11.58
N SER A 42 -1.59 -0.65 -10.83
CA SER A 42 -1.35 -0.74 -9.39
C SER A 42 -2.59 -1.23 -8.64
N ALA A 43 -3.78 -0.77 -9.01
CA ALA A 43 -5.03 -1.23 -8.40
C ALA A 43 -5.26 -2.74 -8.62
N ALA A 44 -5.01 -3.25 -9.83
CA ALA A 44 -5.11 -4.67 -10.13
C ALA A 44 -4.09 -5.50 -9.33
N ASN A 45 -2.85 -5.01 -9.25
CA ASN A 45 -1.78 -5.65 -8.50
C ASN A 45 -2.09 -5.71 -7.00
N TYR A 46 -2.57 -4.60 -6.41
CA TYR A 46 -2.96 -4.57 -5.00
C TYR A 46 -4.12 -5.51 -4.69
N LYS A 47 -5.11 -5.62 -5.59
CA LYS A 47 -6.21 -6.56 -5.42
C LYS A 47 -5.70 -8.01 -5.37
N SER A 48 -4.83 -8.40 -6.30
CA SER A 48 -4.23 -9.74 -6.32
C SER A 48 -3.45 -10.02 -5.03
N LEU A 49 -2.62 -9.07 -4.60
CA LEU A 49 -1.83 -9.19 -3.38
C LEU A 49 -2.73 -9.32 -2.12
N ALA A 50 -3.81 -8.53 -2.06
CA ALA A 50 -4.77 -8.61 -0.96
C ALA A 50 -5.45 -9.98 -0.88
N GLN A 51 -5.75 -10.63 -2.00
CA GLN A 51 -6.32 -11.98 -2.02
C GLN A 51 -5.34 -13.04 -1.49
N VAL A 52 -4.07 -12.94 -1.89
CA VAL A 52 -3.01 -13.83 -1.38
C VAL A 52 -2.87 -13.67 0.14
N HIS A 53 -2.83 -12.43 0.63
CA HIS A 53 -2.71 -12.14 2.06
C HIS A 53 -3.96 -12.56 2.83
N ALA A 54 -5.16 -12.35 2.29
CA ALA A 54 -6.39 -12.83 2.92
C ALA A 54 -6.39 -14.36 3.08
N THR A 55 -5.95 -15.08 2.04
CA THR A 55 -5.84 -16.55 2.09
C THR A 55 -4.80 -17.00 3.12
N GLN A 56 -3.65 -16.33 3.20
CA GLN A 56 -2.61 -16.66 4.18
C GLN A 56 -3.06 -16.36 5.62
N ASN A 57 -3.71 -15.23 5.85
CA ASN A 57 -4.17 -14.81 7.17
C ASN A 57 -5.39 -15.61 7.67
N ALA A 58 -6.12 -16.26 6.76
CA ALA A 58 -7.24 -17.14 7.11
C ALA A 58 -6.78 -18.55 7.57
N LYS A 59 -5.51 -18.89 7.40
CA LYS A 59 -4.98 -20.17 7.89
C LYS A 59 -4.96 -20.15 9.43
N PRO A 60 -5.39 -21.23 10.10
CA PRO A 60 -5.23 -21.34 11.54
C PRO A 60 -3.74 -21.28 11.89
N LEU A 61 -3.42 -20.64 13.01
CA LEU A 61 -2.06 -20.62 13.52
C LEU A 61 -1.67 -22.05 13.88
N ASP A 62 -0.76 -22.64 13.09
CA ASP A 62 -0.22 -23.96 13.39
C ASP A 62 0.90 -23.79 14.44
N ASP A 63 0.69 -24.36 15.63
CA ASP A 63 1.64 -24.33 16.75
C ASP A 63 3.04 -24.85 16.32
N THR A 64 3.10 -25.73 15.32
CA THR A 64 4.36 -26.27 14.80
C THR A 64 5.18 -25.24 14.01
N ASP A 65 4.56 -24.25 13.38
CA ASP A 65 5.26 -23.19 12.65
C ASP A 65 5.83 -22.13 13.59
N PHE A 66 5.18 -21.87 14.73
CA PHE A 66 5.70 -20.99 15.77
C PHE A 66 6.97 -21.58 16.42
N LEU A 67 6.96 -22.89 16.67
CA LEU A 67 8.11 -23.63 17.23
C LEU A 67 9.32 -23.63 16.28
N LYS A 68 9.11 -23.72 14.95
CA LYS A 68 10.20 -23.63 13.95
C LYS A 68 10.87 -22.26 13.93
N VAL A 69 10.13 -21.18 14.20
CA VAL A 69 10.69 -19.81 14.28
C VAL A 69 11.55 -19.65 15.54
N ILE A 70 11.13 -20.22 16.68
CA ILE A 70 11.89 -20.15 17.94
C ILE A 70 13.15 -21.03 17.91
N GLN A 71 13.08 -22.22 17.32
CA GLN A 71 14.23 -23.14 17.24
C GLN A 71 15.34 -22.70 16.28
N LYS A 72 15.11 -21.66 15.45
CA LYS A 72 16.10 -21.10 14.52
C LYS A 72 17.10 -20.12 15.12
N LYS A 73 17.16 -19.94 16.45
CA LYS A 73 18.21 -19.11 17.09
C LYS A 73 19.52 -19.89 17.16
N PRO A 74 20.59 -19.51 16.43
CA PRO A 74 21.87 -20.19 16.55
C PRO A 74 22.48 -19.86 17.92
N MET A 75 22.63 -20.89 18.72
CA MET A 75 23.50 -20.93 19.90
C MET A 75 24.92 -20.63 19.44
N ASN A 76 25.43 -19.43 19.76
CA ASN A 76 26.82 -19.07 19.49
C ASN A 76 27.61 -19.24 20.79
N PRO A 77 28.43 -20.30 20.96
CA PRO A 77 29.28 -20.42 22.13
C PRO A 77 30.46 -19.47 21.96
N ARG A 78 30.47 -18.36 22.70
CA ARG A 78 31.66 -17.51 22.84
C ARG A 78 32.59 -18.17 23.84
N LEU A 79 33.69 -18.74 23.34
CA LEU A 79 34.98 -18.71 24.03
C LEU A 79 35.59 -17.31 23.84
#